data_AF-A0A6B0VJD2-F1
#
_entry.id   AF-A0A6B0VJD2-F1
#
_cell.length_a   1.000
_cell.length_b   1.000
_cell.length_c   1.000
_cell.angle_alpha   90.00
_cell.angle_beta   90.00
_cell.angle_gamma   90.00
#
_symmetry.space_group_name_H-M   'P 1'
#
loop_
_entity.id
_entity.type
_entity.pdbx_description
1 polymer ?
#
loop_
_entity_poly.entity_id
_entity_poly.type
_entity_poly.pdbx_seq_one_letter_code
_entity_poly.pdbx_strand_id
1 'polypeptide(L)'
;MTKKRHWNCRTDCDHLLDFSDVWLLAIDEEEEFTSERVEVQNLLDTISKLLTDNRIDEAESFIESLNTEIDDLISIDFFKENVPELCEGVEIDTTNYSNQRNELREKLRENFEFDRSEVGDYFEEEAIDQNADAIYNKLLNVFEETAQEAARDEVSYDQLKDSINELNRKLSAPELREDYRKHLSAQLRSHLHQESCLNDEDLYRYIEDLSSELTIESWREKDFESLLRGFLTGTFETKEDRIDYLCEKVESLEENNTTIYVPIPEFPMELEGIEIDGITFSKRDSDEVDFDSRLSNSLFEDPSIKEDSQVFEKGIDIFASVEVKYDLSRASRRRAKERISMAFDVLNFGEDRGVIEPPFYDSHGSFYKETDSGELRPLGSEKTLPYMTGKEREDVTEKVQLFSSYFDRGKKTELQQNFRNSLRWHRYAVQSSESEEEFLKMVISLESLLVSGRGEEKSALNTRAVRLLQVLEEYKPQTERALRDMYETRSMIVHNAEYNIPKLEYQLTRLRNFSRRILSLTANYMDDCEDIDEVISKIEESEDEAREARIDRSPFEVGESFEVSGTLIQHYGGVPIGEVDIEGELKDDGRYVFYDSKIVAGEFKTDAQYLTKFGTETATSTVSDRR
;
A
#
# COMPACT_ATOMS: atom_id res chain seq x y z
N MET A 1 28.06 -12.56 -30.24
CA MET A 1 28.04 -13.91 -30.87
C MET A 1 26.59 -14.37 -30.84
N THR A 2 25.86 -14.24 -31.94
CA THR A 2 24.42 -14.58 -32.00
C THR A 2 24.16 -16.06 -31.69
N LYS A 3 23.17 -16.33 -30.84
CA LYS A 3 22.73 -17.70 -30.51
C LYS A 3 22.20 -18.35 -31.78
N LYS A 4 22.69 -19.56 -32.12
CA LYS A 4 22.17 -20.31 -33.27
C LYS A 4 20.75 -20.80 -32.98
N ARG A 5 19.75 -20.15 -33.56
CA ARG A 5 18.34 -20.55 -33.53
C ARG A 5 18.03 -21.42 -34.75
N HIS A 6 17.52 -22.64 -34.54
CA HIS A 6 17.11 -23.54 -35.63
C HIS A 6 15.62 -23.41 -35.91
N TRP A 7 15.21 -22.28 -36.48
CA TRP A 7 13.82 -22.02 -36.85
C TRP A 7 13.60 -22.30 -38.34
N ASN A 8 12.56 -23.06 -38.67
CA ASN A 8 12.18 -23.29 -40.06
C ASN A 8 11.36 -22.10 -40.57
N CYS A 9 12.06 -21.09 -41.10
CA CYS A 9 11.44 -19.89 -41.65
C CYS A 9 10.47 -20.23 -42.79
N ARG A 10 9.30 -19.59 -42.77
CA ARG A 10 8.25 -19.76 -43.79
C ARG A 10 8.02 -18.51 -44.64
N THR A 11 8.93 -17.54 -44.57
CA THR A 11 8.94 -16.36 -45.44
C THR A 11 10.13 -16.45 -46.38
N ASP A 12 9.89 -16.10 -47.65
CA ASP A 12 10.93 -16.00 -48.69
C ASP A 12 11.31 -14.52 -48.93
N CYS A 13 10.85 -13.59 -48.08
CA CYS A 13 11.12 -12.16 -48.21
C CYS A 13 12.39 -11.74 -47.45
N ASP A 14 13.46 -11.44 -48.21
CA ASP A 14 14.78 -11.07 -47.66
C ASP A 14 14.73 -9.95 -46.61
N HIS A 15 14.08 -8.81 -46.91
CA HIS A 15 13.98 -7.70 -45.94
C HIS A 15 13.22 -8.03 -44.63
N LEU A 16 12.31 -9.01 -44.62
CA LEU A 16 11.66 -9.46 -43.37
C LEU A 16 12.59 -10.36 -42.54
N LEU A 17 13.47 -11.10 -43.22
CA LEU A 17 14.53 -11.86 -42.57
C LEU A 17 15.58 -10.90 -42.00
N ASP A 18 16.02 -9.91 -42.78
CA ASP A 18 16.97 -8.88 -42.34
C ASP A 18 16.46 -8.15 -41.09
N PHE A 19 15.18 -7.73 -41.08
CA PHE A 19 14.53 -7.16 -39.90
C PHE A 19 14.61 -8.08 -38.67
N SER A 20 14.27 -9.36 -38.86
CA SER A 20 14.27 -10.33 -37.76
C SER A 20 15.69 -10.58 -37.25
N ASP A 21 16.69 -10.58 -38.12
CA ASP A 21 18.09 -10.75 -37.76
C ASP A 21 18.62 -9.56 -36.96
N VAL A 22 18.22 -8.32 -37.32
CA VAL A 22 18.56 -7.11 -36.53
C VAL A 22 17.92 -7.18 -35.14
N TRP A 23 16.64 -7.57 -35.03
CA TRP A 23 15.99 -7.69 -33.71
C TRP A 23 16.59 -8.81 -32.86
N LEU A 24 16.91 -9.96 -33.47
CA LEU A 24 17.60 -11.04 -32.77
C LEU A 24 19.02 -10.66 -32.34
N LEU A 25 19.70 -9.81 -33.10
CA LEU A 25 21.00 -9.25 -32.72
C LEU A 25 20.85 -8.38 -31.47
N ALA A 26 19.89 -7.45 -31.45
CA ALA A 26 19.61 -6.61 -30.29
C ALA A 26 19.32 -7.45 -29.03
N ILE A 27 18.49 -8.50 -29.16
CA ILE A 27 18.19 -9.43 -28.05
C ILE A 27 19.41 -10.22 -27.56
N ASP A 28 20.34 -10.56 -28.45
CA ASP A 28 21.52 -11.36 -28.12
C ASP A 28 22.67 -10.52 -27.55
N GLU A 29 22.73 -9.22 -27.87
CA GLU A 29 23.82 -8.32 -27.47
C GLU A 29 23.49 -7.50 -26.22
N GLU A 30 22.23 -7.11 -26.01
CA GLU A 30 21.83 -6.26 -24.88
C GLU A 30 21.45 -7.08 -23.63
N GLU A 31 22.07 -6.75 -22.47
CA GLU A 31 21.63 -7.27 -21.17
C GLU A 31 20.39 -6.52 -20.66
N GLU A 32 20.26 -5.22 -20.98
CA GLU A 32 19.13 -4.35 -20.69
C GLU A 32 18.92 -3.41 -21.88
N PHE A 33 17.69 -3.34 -22.42
CA PHE A 33 17.34 -2.35 -23.43
C PHE A 33 17.15 -0.98 -22.76
N THR A 34 17.86 0.04 -23.23
CA THR A 34 17.64 1.44 -22.82
C THR A 34 17.05 2.23 -23.99
N SER A 35 16.38 3.34 -23.69
CA SER A 35 15.91 4.29 -24.69
C SER A 35 16.06 5.70 -24.12
N GLU A 36 16.13 6.71 -24.98
CA GLU A 36 16.34 8.10 -24.55
C GLU A 36 15.25 8.53 -23.55
N ARG A 37 14.00 8.05 -23.74
CA ARG A 37 12.90 8.31 -22.79
C ARG A 37 13.19 7.71 -21.41
N VAL A 38 13.66 6.46 -21.36
CA VAL A 38 13.96 5.75 -20.11
C VAL A 38 15.17 6.35 -19.42
N GLU A 39 16.16 6.79 -20.18
CA GLU A 39 17.35 7.45 -19.66
C GLU A 39 17.02 8.79 -19.01
N VAL A 40 16.20 9.62 -19.68
CA VAL A 40 15.65 10.85 -19.11
C VAL A 40 14.88 10.56 -17.81
N GLN A 41 14.05 9.51 -17.78
CA GLN A 41 13.33 9.13 -16.54
C GLN A 41 14.28 8.71 -15.41
N ASN A 42 15.28 7.89 -15.69
CA ASN A 42 16.26 7.46 -14.70
C ASN A 42 17.04 8.65 -14.12
N LEU A 43 17.37 9.63 -14.95
CA LEU A 43 17.99 10.88 -14.53
C LEU A 43 17.05 11.71 -13.66
N LEU A 44 15.78 11.88 -14.05
CA LEU A 44 14.77 12.58 -13.25
C LEU A 44 14.57 11.94 -11.88
N ASP A 45 14.47 10.61 -11.79
CA ASP A 45 14.36 9.87 -10.54
C ASP A 45 15.61 10.04 -9.65
N THR A 46 16.79 10.00 -10.27
CA THR A 46 18.08 10.20 -9.58
C THR A 46 18.17 11.61 -9.00
N ILE A 47 17.83 12.64 -9.79
CA ILE A 47 17.86 14.03 -9.36
C ILE A 47 16.81 14.25 -8.25
N SER A 48 15.58 13.75 -8.42
CA SER A 48 14.53 13.87 -7.40
C SER A 48 14.96 13.27 -6.05
N LYS A 49 15.66 12.13 -6.09
CA LYS A 49 16.25 11.52 -4.90
C LYS A 49 17.38 12.37 -4.30
N LEU A 50 18.31 12.88 -5.11
CA LEU A 50 19.40 13.74 -4.63
C LEU A 50 18.89 15.04 -4.01
N LEU A 51 17.84 15.63 -4.58
CA LEU A 51 17.17 16.80 -4.02
C LEU A 51 16.48 16.47 -2.69
N THR A 52 15.84 15.30 -2.59
CA THR A 52 15.24 14.82 -1.32
C THR A 52 16.31 14.56 -0.24
N ASP A 53 17.48 14.05 -0.63
CA ASP A 53 18.62 13.80 0.25
C ASP A 53 19.47 15.07 0.52
N ASN A 54 19.08 16.23 0.00
CA ASN A 54 19.77 17.52 0.12
C ASN A 54 21.21 17.55 -0.46
N ARG A 55 21.48 16.78 -1.51
CA ARG A 55 22.79 16.65 -2.18
C ARG A 55 22.85 17.46 -3.48
N ILE A 56 22.82 18.78 -3.35
CA ILE A 56 22.61 19.74 -4.45
C ILE A 56 23.78 19.76 -5.45
N ASP A 57 25.02 19.75 -4.98
CA ASP A 57 26.22 19.76 -5.84
C ASP A 57 26.27 18.53 -6.75
N GLU A 58 25.74 17.40 -6.28
CA GLU A 58 25.67 16.19 -7.10
C GLU A 58 24.52 16.29 -8.11
N ALA A 59 23.38 16.84 -7.70
CA ALA A 59 22.22 17.06 -8.57
C ALA A 59 22.55 17.92 -9.79
N GLU A 60 23.41 18.95 -9.64
CA GLU A 60 23.86 19.81 -10.75
C GLU A 60 24.47 19.01 -11.91
N SER A 61 25.38 18.08 -11.61
CA SER A 61 26.02 17.25 -12.64
C SER A 61 25.04 16.32 -13.38
N PHE A 62 24.01 15.84 -12.68
CA PHE A 62 22.96 15.03 -13.29
C PHE A 62 21.99 15.87 -14.11
N ILE A 63 21.82 17.16 -13.82
CA ILE A 63 20.95 18.06 -14.58
C ILE A 63 21.59 18.49 -15.89
N GLU A 64 22.90 18.71 -15.93
CA GLU A 64 23.62 18.89 -17.20
C GLU A 64 23.46 17.66 -18.10
N SER A 65 23.56 16.46 -17.51
CA SER A 65 23.32 15.20 -18.21
C SER A 65 21.87 15.11 -18.68
N LEU A 66 20.91 15.43 -17.81
CA LEU A 66 19.47 15.44 -18.13
C LEU A 66 19.16 16.36 -19.31
N ASN A 67 19.71 17.58 -19.35
CA ASN A 67 19.44 18.49 -20.46
C ASN A 67 20.02 17.99 -21.79
N THR A 68 21.16 17.29 -21.75
CA THR A 68 21.72 16.64 -22.95
C THR A 68 20.79 15.53 -23.45
N GLU A 69 20.31 14.66 -22.55
CA GLU A 69 19.38 13.60 -22.91
C GLU A 69 18.00 14.14 -23.33
N ILE A 70 17.56 15.27 -22.77
CA ILE A 70 16.34 15.97 -23.20
C ILE A 70 16.50 16.49 -24.62
N ASP A 71 17.65 17.07 -24.98
CA ASP A 71 17.91 17.53 -26.35
C ASP A 71 17.84 16.37 -27.36
N ASP A 72 18.41 15.22 -26.99
CA ASP A 72 18.33 14.00 -27.80
C ASP A 72 16.89 13.47 -27.89
N LEU A 73 16.13 13.48 -26.79
CA LEU A 73 14.72 13.08 -26.78
C LEU A 73 13.82 14.01 -27.62
N ILE A 74 14.06 15.32 -27.61
CA ILE A 74 13.32 16.31 -28.42
C ILE A 74 13.65 16.19 -29.91
N SER A 75 14.81 15.64 -30.25
CA SER A 75 15.18 15.35 -31.64
C SER A 75 14.20 14.36 -32.30
N ILE A 76 13.48 13.58 -31.48
CA ILE A 76 12.37 12.73 -31.90
C ILE A 76 11.08 13.57 -31.97
N ASP A 77 10.58 13.80 -33.19
CA ASP A 77 9.40 14.65 -33.46
C ASP A 77 8.18 14.30 -32.57
N PHE A 78 8.01 13.02 -32.21
CA PHE A 78 6.96 12.57 -31.30
C PHE A 78 6.98 13.31 -29.95
N PHE A 79 8.13 13.40 -29.28
CA PHE A 79 8.20 14.01 -27.94
C PHE A 79 8.11 15.53 -28.00
N LYS A 80 8.64 16.14 -29.05
CA LYS A 80 8.48 17.58 -29.30
C LYS A 80 7.02 18.00 -29.44
N GLU A 81 6.17 17.16 -30.04
CA GLU A 81 4.75 17.44 -30.22
C GLU A 81 3.91 17.10 -28.98
N ASN A 82 4.22 15.99 -28.29
CA ASN A 82 3.38 15.46 -27.21
C ASN A 82 3.82 15.90 -25.80
N VAL A 83 5.06 16.38 -25.63
CA VAL A 83 5.60 16.89 -24.36
C VAL A 83 6.39 18.18 -24.61
N PRO A 84 5.72 19.29 -25.00
CA PRO A 84 6.38 20.54 -25.38
C PRO A 84 7.20 21.16 -24.24
N GLU A 85 6.90 20.84 -23.00
CA GLU A 85 7.63 21.32 -21.82
C GLU A 85 9.07 20.80 -21.76
N LEU A 86 9.40 19.71 -22.47
CA LEU A 86 10.79 19.28 -22.65
C LEU A 86 11.62 20.39 -23.31
N CYS A 87 11.04 21.17 -24.21
CA CYS A 87 11.74 22.26 -24.91
C CYS A 87 12.14 23.43 -24.01
N GLU A 88 11.60 23.51 -22.79
CA GLU A 88 11.97 24.53 -21.81
C GLU A 88 13.22 24.13 -21.01
N GLY A 89 13.60 22.85 -21.02
CA GLY A 89 14.73 22.31 -20.26
C GLY A 89 14.53 22.35 -18.75
N VAL A 90 15.49 21.80 -18.00
CA VAL A 90 15.52 21.91 -16.54
C VAL A 90 16.75 22.73 -16.13
N GLU A 91 16.53 23.96 -15.68
CA GLU A 91 17.61 24.83 -15.19
C GLU A 91 17.62 24.91 -13.67
N ILE A 92 18.82 24.86 -13.07
CA ILE A 92 19.06 25.37 -11.73
C ILE A 92 19.96 26.60 -11.84
N ASP A 93 19.58 27.71 -11.21
CA ASP A 93 20.52 28.80 -10.93
C ASP A 93 21.48 28.41 -9.78
N THR A 94 22.42 27.50 -10.06
CA THR A 94 23.46 27.07 -9.10
C THR A 94 24.54 28.13 -8.93
N THR A 95 24.58 29.14 -9.80
CA THR A 95 25.61 30.19 -9.77
C THR A 95 25.43 31.06 -8.53
N ASN A 96 24.20 31.46 -8.21
CA ASN A 96 23.93 32.24 -7.01
C ASN A 96 24.17 31.42 -5.73
N TYR A 97 23.70 30.16 -5.71
CA TYR A 97 23.94 29.21 -4.62
C TYR A 97 25.42 29.01 -4.32
N SER A 98 26.21 28.66 -5.35
CA SER A 98 27.64 28.41 -5.23
C SER A 98 28.41 29.64 -4.77
N ASN A 99 28.06 30.82 -5.30
CA ASN A 99 28.71 32.08 -4.92
C ASN A 99 28.44 32.43 -3.46
N GLN A 100 27.19 32.35 -3.00
CA GLN A 100 26.83 32.66 -1.61
C GLN A 100 27.41 31.64 -0.62
N ARG A 101 27.33 30.34 -0.93
CA ARG A 101 27.95 29.29 -0.10
C ARG A 101 29.45 29.56 0.05
N ASN A 102 30.15 29.78 -1.05
CA ASN A 102 31.59 30.03 -1.02
C ASN A 102 31.92 31.32 -0.26
N GLU A 103 31.18 32.40 -0.47
CA GLU A 103 31.37 33.67 0.23
C GLU A 103 31.13 33.53 1.74
N LEU A 104 30.06 32.85 2.15
CA LEU A 104 29.75 32.63 3.56
C LEU A 104 30.77 31.71 4.22
N ARG A 105 31.21 30.66 3.52
CA ARG A 105 32.26 29.75 4.00
C ARG A 105 33.57 30.50 4.25
N GLU A 106 34.00 31.34 3.31
CA GLU A 106 35.20 32.15 3.50
C GLU A 106 35.02 33.17 4.63
N LYS A 107 33.85 33.81 4.75
CA LYS A 107 33.54 34.70 5.91
C LYS A 107 33.57 33.96 7.25
N LEU A 108 33.03 32.74 7.33
CA LEU A 108 33.06 31.93 8.56
C LEU A 108 34.49 31.53 8.92
N ARG A 109 35.34 31.22 7.93
CA ARG A 109 36.76 30.94 8.11
C ARG A 109 37.55 32.17 8.55
N GLU A 110 37.30 33.32 7.93
CA GLU A 110 38.01 34.58 8.22
C GLU A 110 37.66 35.14 9.61
N ASN A 111 36.42 34.95 10.07
CA ASN A 111 35.96 35.46 11.38
C ASN A 111 36.24 34.52 12.55
N PHE A 112 36.81 33.33 12.30
CA PHE A 112 37.10 32.36 13.35
C PHE A 112 38.61 32.11 13.46
N GLU A 113 39.23 32.73 14.47
CA GLU A 113 40.61 32.44 14.84
C GLU A 113 40.64 31.13 15.67
N PHE A 114 41.20 30.06 15.09
CA PHE A 114 41.47 28.79 15.78
C PHE A 114 42.96 28.56 15.87
N ASP A 115 43.53 28.68 17.06
CA ASP A 115 44.93 28.35 17.32
C ASP A 115 45.06 26.85 17.66
N ARG A 116 45.51 26.07 16.67
CA ARG A 116 45.70 24.61 16.83
C ARG A 116 46.74 24.27 17.90
N SER A 117 47.72 25.15 18.08
CA SER A 117 48.79 24.98 19.08
C SER A 117 48.20 25.11 20.48
N GLU A 118 47.42 26.15 20.72
CA GLU A 118 46.85 26.46 22.04
C GLU A 118 45.85 25.38 22.51
N VAL A 119 45.05 24.83 21.59
CA VAL A 119 44.13 23.70 21.88
C VAL A 119 44.90 22.39 22.10
N GLY A 120 45.98 22.17 21.35
CA GLY A 120 46.88 21.03 21.55
C GLY A 120 47.52 21.05 22.94
N ASP A 121 48.07 22.21 23.33
CA ASP A 121 48.67 22.42 24.65
C ASP A 121 47.65 22.19 25.77
N TYR A 122 46.42 22.68 25.62
CA TYR A 122 45.33 22.45 26.59
C TYR A 122 44.94 20.97 26.74
N PHE A 123 44.92 20.20 25.65
CA PHE A 123 44.60 18.77 25.69
C PHE A 123 45.71 17.94 26.32
N GLU A 124 46.97 18.33 26.11
CA GLU A 124 48.12 17.74 26.82
C GLU A 124 48.07 18.04 28.32
N GLU A 125 47.72 19.27 28.72
CA GLU A 125 47.61 19.68 30.12
C GLU A 125 46.47 18.97 30.87
N GLU A 126 45.30 18.82 30.24
CA GLU A 126 44.11 18.20 30.84
C GLU A 126 44.02 16.67 30.61
N ALA A 127 45.05 16.07 30.01
CA ALA A 127 45.11 14.64 29.67
C ALA A 127 43.90 14.14 28.84
N ILE A 128 43.45 14.97 27.90
CA ILE A 128 42.32 14.66 27.02
C ILE A 128 42.85 13.88 25.80
N ASP A 129 42.36 12.65 25.61
CA ASP A 129 42.74 11.78 24.47
C ASP A 129 42.00 12.16 23.17
N GLN A 130 42.21 13.40 22.70
CA GLN A 130 41.69 13.89 21.43
C GLN A 130 42.76 14.69 20.66
N ASN A 131 42.64 14.72 19.33
CA ASN A 131 43.55 15.47 18.46
C ASN A 131 42.95 16.83 18.06
N ALA A 132 43.69 17.91 18.25
CA ALA A 132 43.31 19.27 17.83
C ALA A 132 42.97 19.36 16.33
N ASP A 133 43.65 18.60 15.47
CA ASP A 133 43.32 18.51 14.04
C ASP A 133 41.94 17.87 13.79
N ALA A 134 41.54 16.91 14.62
CA ALA A 134 40.22 16.28 14.51
C ALA A 134 39.10 17.26 14.87
N ILE A 135 39.34 18.16 15.84
CA ILE A 135 38.39 19.21 16.20
C ILE A 135 38.34 20.30 15.14
N TYR A 136 39.49 20.71 14.62
CA TYR A 136 39.55 21.65 13.51
C TYR A 136 38.79 21.14 12.28
N ASN A 137 38.95 19.87 11.93
CA ASN A 137 38.20 19.25 10.82
C ASN A 137 36.69 19.19 11.11
N LYS A 138 36.27 18.88 12.35
CA LYS A 138 34.85 18.97 12.73
C LYS A 138 34.31 20.39 12.57
N LEU A 139 35.10 21.39 12.95
CA LEU A 139 34.72 22.79 12.85
C LEU A 139 34.61 23.26 11.40
N LEU A 140 35.52 22.81 10.53
CA LEU A 140 35.42 23.02 9.09
C LEU A 140 34.16 22.38 8.49
N ASN A 141 33.78 21.18 8.94
CA ASN A 141 32.53 20.55 8.52
C ASN A 141 31.30 21.36 8.96
N VAL A 142 31.29 21.88 10.19
CA VAL A 142 30.21 22.75 10.68
C VAL A 142 30.11 24.04 9.86
N PHE A 143 31.24 24.62 9.44
CA PHE A 143 31.23 25.79 8.55
C PHE A 143 30.66 25.47 7.17
N GLU A 144 31.00 24.31 6.63
CA GLU A 144 30.46 23.83 5.37
C GLU A 144 28.94 23.61 5.46
N GLU A 145 28.47 22.92 6.51
CA GLU A 145 27.04 22.69 6.76
C GLU A 145 26.27 24.00 6.93
N THR A 146 26.81 24.94 7.72
CA THR A 146 26.16 26.25 7.95
C THR A 146 26.10 27.09 6.67
N ALA A 147 27.17 27.08 5.86
CA ALA A 147 27.20 27.80 4.60
C ALA A 147 26.25 27.21 3.57
N GLN A 148 26.10 25.88 3.54
CA GLN A 148 25.12 25.20 2.72
C GLN A 148 23.69 25.52 3.16
N GLU A 149 23.40 25.48 4.46
CA GLU A 149 22.07 25.81 5.00
C GLU A 149 21.66 27.24 4.65
N ALA A 150 22.54 28.22 4.84
CA ALA A 150 22.22 29.62 4.56
C ALA A 150 22.06 29.92 3.06
N ALA A 151 22.81 29.23 2.19
CA ALA A 151 22.68 29.39 0.74
C ALA A 151 21.41 28.72 0.17
N ARG A 152 20.75 27.83 0.94
CA ARG A 152 19.53 27.14 0.50
C ARG A 152 18.32 28.06 0.40
N ASP A 153 18.20 29.05 1.27
CA ASP A 153 17.00 29.91 1.34
C ASP A 153 16.76 30.74 0.05
N GLU A 154 17.75 30.81 -0.84
CA GLU A 154 17.73 31.62 -2.06
C GLU A 154 17.50 30.82 -3.35
N VAL A 155 17.45 29.49 -3.29
CA VAL A 155 17.15 28.63 -4.46
C VAL A 155 15.71 28.15 -4.37
N SER A 156 14.93 28.33 -5.44
CA SER A 156 13.56 27.83 -5.55
C SER A 156 13.49 26.30 -5.68
N TYR A 157 13.90 25.56 -4.65
CA TYR A 157 13.93 24.09 -4.64
C TYR A 157 12.56 23.48 -4.90
N ASP A 158 11.51 24.09 -4.35
CA ASP A 158 10.15 23.60 -4.54
C ASP A 158 9.75 23.70 -6.02
N GLN A 159 10.12 24.79 -6.71
CA GLN A 159 9.82 24.96 -8.14
C GLN A 159 10.57 23.94 -8.99
N LEU A 160 11.85 23.69 -8.71
CA LEU A 160 12.63 22.69 -9.44
C LEU A 160 12.06 21.28 -9.22
N LYS A 161 11.75 20.95 -7.95
CA LYS A 161 11.19 19.65 -7.59
C LYS A 161 9.83 19.45 -8.25
N ASP A 162 9.01 20.48 -8.30
CA ASP A 162 7.71 20.47 -8.98
C ASP A 162 7.89 20.25 -10.49
N SER A 163 8.82 20.96 -11.15
CA SER A 163 9.12 20.78 -12.57
C SER A 163 9.62 19.36 -12.89
N ILE A 164 10.53 18.82 -12.09
CA ILE A 164 11.05 17.45 -12.24
C ILE A 164 9.93 16.43 -12.07
N ASN A 165 9.10 16.59 -11.03
CA ASN A 165 7.98 15.70 -10.78
C ASN A 165 6.92 15.79 -11.88
N GLU A 166 6.67 16.98 -12.42
CA GLU A 166 5.72 17.16 -13.52
C GLU A 166 6.22 16.48 -14.80
N LEU A 167 7.49 16.70 -15.18
CA LEU A 167 8.11 16.05 -16.33
C LEU A 167 8.12 14.53 -16.17
N ASN A 168 8.51 14.03 -15.01
CA ASN A 168 8.52 12.59 -14.75
C ASN A 168 7.11 11.99 -14.81
N ARG A 169 6.11 12.69 -14.27
CA ARG A 169 4.70 12.27 -14.35
C ARG A 169 4.22 12.18 -15.80
N LYS A 170 4.57 13.17 -16.64
CA LYS A 170 4.19 13.18 -18.07
C LYS A 170 4.88 12.05 -18.83
N LEU A 171 6.20 11.88 -18.67
CA LEU A 171 6.96 10.82 -19.32
C LEU A 171 6.54 9.41 -18.87
N SER A 172 6.04 9.29 -17.64
CA SER A 172 5.53 8.03 -17.08
C SER A 172 4.06 7.75 -17.40
N ALA A 173 3.35 8.70 -18.05
CA ALA A 173 1.93 8.56 -18.30
C ALA A 173 1.66 7.32 -19.19
N PRO A 174 0.75 6.41 -18.79
CA PRO A 174 0.41 5.23 -19.57
C PRO A 174 0.00 5.57 -21.01
N GLU A 175 -0.75 6.65 -21.18
CA GLU A 175 -1.26 7.12 -22.48
C GLU A 175 -0.10 7.54 -23.40
N LEU A 176 0.85 8.33 -22.89
CA LEU A 176 2.02 8.76 -23.66
C LEU A 176 2.85 7.56 -24.11
N ARG A 177 3.04 6.58 -23.21
CA ARG A 177 3.80 5.36 -23.53
C ARG A 177 3.08 4.49 -24.56
N GLU A 178 1.76 4.42 -24.50
CA GLU A 178 0.95 3.76 -25.52
C GLU A 178 1.07 4.43 -26.88
N ASP A 179 0.95 5.76 -26.92
CA ASP A 179 1.06 6.54 -28.16
C ASP A 179 2.48 6.46 -28.74
N TYR A 180 3.52 6.45 -27.90
CA TYR A 180 4.89 6.29 -28.35
C TYR A 180 5.15 4.90 -28.93
N ARG A 181 4.66 3.82 -28.31
CA ARG A 181 4.75 2.47 -28.88
C ARG A 181 4.03 2.36 -30.22
N LYS A 182 2.84 2.97 -30.35
CA LYS A 182 2.12 3.02 -31.63
C LYS A 182 2.92 3.79 -32.68
N HIS A 183 3.58 4.88 -32.30
CA HIS A 183 4.48 5.62 -33.17
C HIS A 183 5.65 4.75 -33.65
N LEU A 184 6.37 4.08 -32.74
CA LEU A 184 7.48 3.17 -33.06
C LEU A 184 7.00 2.00 -33.96
N SER A 185 5.89 1.37 -33.62
CA SER A 185 5.28 0.30 -34.42
C SER A 185 4.89 0.78 -35.81
N ALA A 186 4.35 1.99 -35.95
CA ALA A 186 4.02 2.56 -37.26
C ALA A 186 5.25 2.81 -38.13
N GLN A 187 6.38 3.23 -37.55
CA GLN A 187 7.64 3.40 -38.28
C GLN A 187 8.20 2.05 -38.75
N LEU A 188 8.18 1.03 -37.88
CA LEU A 188 8.56 -0.32 -38.26
C LEU A 188 7.63 -0.91 -39.32
N ARG A 189 6.31 -0.71 -39.20
CA ARG A 189 5.31 -1.11 -40.20
C ARG A 189 5.63 -0.51 -41.56
N SER A 190 5.87 0.80 -41.62
CA SER A 190 6.23 1.52 -42.84
C SER A 190 7.54 0.99 -43.46
N HIS A 191 8.54 0.67 -42.63
CA HIS A 191 9.77 0.02 -43.09
C HIS A 191 9.53 -1.37 -43.68
N LEU A 192 8.74 -2.21 -43.01
CA LEU A 192 8.41 -3.57 -43.46
C LEU A 192 7.56 -3.58 -44.74
N HIS A 193 6.69 -2.58 -44.93
CA HIS A 193 5.98 -2.37 -46.20
C HIS A 193 6.85 -1.73 -47.29
N GLN A 194 8.08 -1.31 -46.96
CA GLN A 194 8.99 -0.59 -47.86
C GLN A 194 8.45 0.77 -48.33
N GLU A 195 7.60 1.39 -47.51
CA GLU A 195 7.06 2.75 -47.73
C GLU A 195 8.07 3.81 -47.26
N SER A 196 8.79 3.54 -46.17
CA SER A 196 9.96 4.31 -45.71
C SER A 196 11.13 3.39 -45.34
N CYS A 197 12.23 3.45 -46.10
CA CYS A 197 13.40 2.60 -45.81
C CYS A 197 14.30 3.26 -44.75
N LEU A 198 14.11 2.90 -43.48
CA LEU A 198 15.11 3.09 -42.42
C LEU A 198 16.46 2.44 -42.81
N ASN A 199 17.57 3.09 -42.45
CA ASN A 199 18.89 2.46 -42.52
C ASN A 199 19.10 1.52 -41.31
N ASP A 200 20.17 0.73 -41.31
CA ASP A 200 20.42 -0.27 -40.27
C ASP A 200 20.56 0.33 -38.86
N GLU A 201 21.16 1.53 -38.74
CA GLU A 201 21.33 2.24 -37.46
C GLU A 201 20.00 2.74 -36.91
N ASP A 202 19.19 3.39 -37.75
CA ASP A 202 17.84 3.85 -37.39
C ASP A 202 16.94 2.65 -37.07
N LEU A 203 16.99 1.58 -37.86
CA LEU A 203 16.20 0.37 -37.63
C LEU A 203 16.56 -0.26 -36.29
N TYR A 204 17.85 -0.35 -35.96
CA TYR A 204 18.31 -0.83 -34.66
C TYR A 204 17.76 0.05 -33.53
N ARG A 205 17.89 1.38 -33.63
CA ARG A 205 17.35 2.31 -32.62
C ARG A 205 15.84 2.15 -32.42
N TYR A 206 15.05 2.08 -33.49
CA TYR A 206 13.60 1.86 -33.37
C TYR A 206 13.24 0.52 -32.72
N ILE A 207 14.02 -0.53 -32.99
CA ILE A 207 13.85 -1.84 -32.36
C ILE A 207 14.22 -1.78 -30.87
N GLU A 208 15.31 -1.09 -30.54
CA GLU A 208 15.80 -0.90 -29.18
C GLU A 208 14.80 -0.10 -28.34
N ASP A 209 14.31 1.04 -28.85
CA ASP A 209 13.27 1.86 -28.22
C ASP A 209 12.01 1.05 -27.94
N LEU A 210 11.55 0.28 -28.93
CA LEU A 210 10.37 -0.54 -28.80
C LEU A 210 10.57 -1.67 -27.80
N SER A 211 11.75 -2.29 -27.79
CA SER A 211 12.11 -3.36 -26.86
C SER A 211 12.25 -2.84 -25.44
N SER A 212 12.79 -1.63 -25.25
CA SER A 212 12.83 -0.89 -23.98
C SER A 212 11.41 -0.66 -23.46
N GLU A 213 10.50 -0.12 -24.29
CA GLU A 213 9.10 0.10 -23.89
C GLU A 213 8.36 -1.19 -23.53
N LEU A 214 8.57 -2.27 -24.28
CA LEU A 214 7.99 -3.58 -24.00
C LEU A 214 8.59 -4.23 -22.74
N THR A 215 9.86 -3.98 -22.45
CA THR A 215 10.53 -4.50 -21.24
C THR A 215 9.96 -3.86 -19.96
N ILE A 216 9.62 -2.57 -20.01
CA ILE A 216 8.90 -1.90 -18.92
C ILE A 216 7.52 -2.55 -18.70
N GLU A 217 6.88 -3.01 -19.78
CA GLU A 217 5.65 -3.83 -19.76
C GLU A 217 5.90 -5.31 -19.40
N SER A 218 7.07 -5.61 -18.83
CA SER A 218 7.48 -6.92 -18.34
C SER A 218 7.77 -7.97 -19.40
N TRP A 219 7.91 -7.59 -20.67
CA TRP A 219 8.43 -8.51 -21.69
C TRP A 219 9.85 -8.95 -21.34
N ARG A 220 10.16 -10.21 -21.61
CA ARG A 220 11.46 -10.84 -21.42
C ARG A 220 11.95 -11.42 -22.74
N GLU A 221 13.21 -11.83 -22.77
CA GLU A 221 13.84 -12.52 -23.92
C GLU A 221 12.91 -13.57 -24.56
N LYS A 222 12.23 -14.39 -23.75
CA LYS A 222 11.31 -15.43 -24.25
C LYS A 222 10.09 -14.89 -24.99
N ASP A 223 9.59 -13.72 -24.61
CA ASP A 223 8.42 -13.09 -25.21
C ASP A 223 8.79 -12.52 -26.59
N PHE A 224 9.94 -11.85 -26.68
CA PHE A 224 10.52 -11.41 -27.95
C PHE A 224 10.83 -12.59 -28.88
N GLU A 225 11.46 -13.65 -28.36
CA GLU A 225 11.72 -14.86 -29.15
C GLU A 225 10.43 -15.54 -29.62
N SER A 226 9.38 -15.56 -28.79
CA SER A 226 8.07 -16.11 -29.14
C SER A 226 7.40 -15.28 -30.24
N LEU A 227 7.44 -13.95 -30.13
CA LEU A 227 6.93 -13.02 -31.14
C LEU A 227 7.64 -13.23 -32.48
N LEU A 228 8.97 -13.19 -32.49
CA LEU A 228 9.78 -13.35 -33.70
C LEU A 228 9.66 -14.74 -34.30
N ARG A 229 9.55 -15.79 -33.46
CA ARG A 229 9.28 -17.14 -33.95
C ARG A 229 7.90 -17.24 -34.59
N GLY A 230 6.87 -16.62 -34.01
CA GLY A 230 5.53 -16.53 -34.60
C GLY A 230 5.56 -15.79 -35.93
N PHE A 231 6.24 -14.66 -35.96
CA PHE A 231 6.45 -13.84 -37.17
C PHE A 231 7.17 -14.60 -38.28
N LEU A 232 8.22 -15.38 -37.98
CA LEU A 232 9.01 -16.11 -38.97
C LEU A 232 8.40 -17.44 -39.41
N THR A 233 7.83 -18.20 -38.46
CA THR A 233 7.40 -19.59 -38.67
C THR A 233 5.88 -19.75 -38.79
N GLY A 234 5.11 -18.70 -38.51
CA GLY A 234 3.67 -18.66 -38.62
C GLY A 234 3.17 -18.91 -40.05
N THR A 235 1.89 -19.28 -40.16
CA THR A 235 1.21 -19.48 -41.44
C THR A 235 0.32 -18.28 -41.68
N PHE A 236 0.68 -17.45 -42.66
CA PHE A 236 -0.03 -16.22 -43.02
C PHE A 236 -0.46 -16.31 -44.49
N GLU A 237 -1.63 -15.77 -44.83
CA GLU A 237 -2.13 -15.79 -46.21
C GLU A 237 -1.36 -14.81 -47.10
N THR A 238 -0.96 -13.67 -46.54
CA THR A 238 -0.20 -12.61 -47.22
C THR A 238 1.01 -12.13 -46.42
N LYS A 239 1.85 -11.30 -47.06
CA LYS A 239 2.98 -10.61 -46.40
C LYS A 239 2.42 -9.58 -45.40
N GLU A 240 1.35 -8.91 -45.79
CA GLU A 240 0.64 -7.90 -45.03
C GLU A 240 0.10 -8.49 -43.72
N ASP A 241 -0.57 -9.65 -43.76
CA ASP A 241 -1.06 -10.32 -42.54
C ASP A 241 0.06 -10.67 -41.56
N ARG A 242 1.27 -10.94 -42.06
CA ARG A 242 2.43 -11.23 -41.24
C ARG A 242 2.97 -9.97 -40.56
N ILE A 243 3.00 -8.86 -41.27
CA ILE A 243 3.40 -7.56 -40.71
C ILE A 243 2.35 -7.10 -39.69
N ASP A 244 1.07 -7.23 -40.03
CA ASP A 244 -0.03 -6.90 -39.13
C ASP A 244 0.00 -7.75 -37.87
N TYR A 245 0.29 -9.06 -37.95
CA TYR A 245 0.50 -9.88 -36.76
C TYR A 245 1.57 -9.32 -35.80
N LEU A 246 2.70 -8.84 -36.34
CA LEU A 246 3.78 -8.28 -35.54
C LEU A 246 3.34 -6.98 -34.88
N CYS A 247 2.83 -6.04 -35.67
CA CYS A 247 2.40 -4.72 -35.21
C CYS A 247 1.24 -4.85 -34.25
N GLU A 248 0.23 -5.67 -34.55
CA GLU A 248 -0.85 -5.97 -33.62
C GLU A 248 -0.31 -6.57 -32.33
N LYS A 249 0.61 -7.53 -32.34
CA LYS A 249 1.11 -8.10 -31.06
C LYS A 249 1.90 -7.13 -30.19
N VAL A 250 2.49 -6.10 -30.79
CA VAL A 250 3.26 -5.09 -30.08
C VAL A 250 2.41 -3.87 -29.68
N GLU A 251 1.41 -3.52 -30.51
CA GLU A 251 0.41 -2.47 -30.25
C GLU A 251 -0.69 -2.97 -29.29
N SER A 252 -1.14 -4.20 -29.51
CA SER A 252 -2.01 -4.99 -28.64
C SER A 252 -1.19 -5.57 -27.50
N LEU A 253 -0.73 -4.65 -26.67
CA LEU A 253 -0.82 -4.89 -25.24
C LEU A 253 -2.30 -4.89 -24.87
N GLU A 254 -3.08 -5.83 -25.42
CA GLU A 254 -4.34 -6.20 -24.80
C GLU A 254 -4.02 -6.37 -23.32
N GLU A 255 -4.87 -5.81 -22.46
CA GLU A 255 -4.88 -6.15 -21.06
C GLU A 255 -5.08 -7.68 -21.01
N ASN A 256 -3.98 -8.43 -21.12
CA ASN A 256 -3.96 -9.88 -21.02
C ASN A 256 -4.19 -10.14 -19.54
N ASN A 257 -5.45 -9.96 -19.15
CA ASN A 257 -5.94 -10.22 -17.82
C ASN A 257 -5.90 -11.73 -17.72
N THR A 258 -4.90 -12.19 -16.99
CA THR A 258 -4.76 -13.60 -16.68
C THR A 258 -5.53 -13.84 -15.40
N THR A 259 -6.53 -14.72 -15.47
CA THR A 259 -7.19 -15.22 -14.27
C THR A 259 -6.28 -16.21 -13.58
N ILE A 260 -5.93 -15.89 -12.34
CA ILE A 260 -5.16 -16.76 -11.45
C ILE A 260 -6.13 -17.40 -10.46
N TYR A 261 -6.00 -18.71 -10.29
CA TYR A 261 -6.72 -19.46 -9.26
C TYR A 261 -5.74 -19.89 -8.18
N VAL A 262 -6.09 -19.63 -6.92
CA VAL A 262 -5.32 -19.99 -5.74
C VAL A 262 -6.19 -20.89 -4.86
N PRO A 263 -5.76 -22.13 -4.56
CA PRO A 263 -6.49 -23.00 -3.65
C PRO A 263 -6.43 -22.41 -2.25
N ILE A 264 -7.58 -22.35 -1.58
CA ILE A 264 -7.68 -21.87 -0.20
C ILE A 264 -8.03 -23.07 0.68
N PRO A 265 -7.04 -23.63 1.41
CA PRO A 265 -7.34 -24.71 2.34
C PRO A 265 -8.32 -24.20 3.41
N GLU A 266 -9.32 -25.02 3.74
CA GLU A 266 -10.19 -24.84 4.90
C GLU A 266 -10.99 -23.53 4.94
N PHE A 267 -11.30 -22.98 3.77
CA PHE A 267 -12.20 -21.83 3.66
C PHE A 267 -13.62 -22.21 4.10
N PRO A 268 -14.32 -21.38 4.91
CA PRO A 268 -15.69 -21.65 5.32
C PRO A 268 -16.63 -21.77 4.12
N MET A 269 -17.33 -22.89 4.00
CA MET A 269 -18.23 -23.18 2.86
C MET A 269 -19.42 -22.22 2.79
N GLU A 270 -19.79 -21.63 3.93
CA GLU A 270 -20.83 -20.60 4.04
C GLU A 270 -20.47 -19.33 3.26
N LEU A 271 -19.19 -19.10 2.99
CA LEU A 271 -18.67 -17.96 2.25
C LEU A 271 -18.42 -18.25 0.76
N GLU A 272 -18.87 -19.40 0.25
CA GLU A 272 -18.81 -19.71 -1.17
C GLU A 272 -19.55 -18.66 -2.03
N GLY A 273 -18.91 -18.27 -3.13
CA GLY A 273 -19.40 -17.30 -4.10
C GLY A 273 -19.40 -15.87 -3.57
N ILE A 274 -18.67 -15.61 -2.48
CA ILE A 274 -18.43 -14.24 -2.04
C ILE A 274 -17.39 -13.58 -2.95
N GLU A 275 -17.64 -12.32 -3.30
CA GLU A 275 -16.72 -11.49 -4.05
C GLU A 275 -16.18 -10.38 -3.16
N ILE A 276 -14.86 -10.22 -3.11
CA ILE A 276 -14.18 -9.18 -2.35
C ILE A 276 -13.16 -8.51 -3.27
N ASP A 277 -13.42 -7.27 -3.70
CA ASP A 277 -12.51 -6.50 -4.57
C ASP A 277 -12.07 -7.25 -5.85
N GLY A 278 -13.04 -7.84 -6.58
CA GLY A 278 -12.75 -8.63 -7.78
C GLY A 278 -11.99 -9.94 -7.51
N ILE A 279 -12.05 -10.44 -6.27
CA ILE A 279 -11.62 -11.80 -5.89
C ILE A 279 -12.86 -12.62 -5.59
N THR A 280 -13.07 -13.70 -6.33
CA THR A 280 -14.22 -14.59 -6.15
C THR A 280 -13.77 -15.89 -5.50
N PHE A 281 -14.46 -16.31 -4.43
CA PHE A 281 -14.17 -17.57 -3.74
C PHE A 281 -15.16 -18.65 -4.18
N SER A 282 -14.78 -19.45 -5.17
CA SER A 282 -15.68 -20.40 -5.82
C SER A 282 -15.33 -21.85 -5.45
N LYS A 283 -16.35 -22.71 -5.37
CA LYS A 283 -16.15 -24.15 -5.17
C LYS A 283 -15.33 -24.76 -6.29
N ARG A 284 -14.56 -25.80 -5.96
CA ARG A 284 -13.82 -26.63 -6.93
C ARG A 284 -14.67 -27.07 -8.13
N ASP A 285 -15.91 -27.48 -7.87
CA ASP A 285 -16.84 -28.05 -8.86
C ASP A 285 -17.88 -27.04 -9.36
N SER A 286 -17.68 -25.73 -9.16
CA SER A 286 -18.61 -24.72 -9.69
C SER A 286 -18.43 -24.57 -11.20
N ASP A 287 -19.48 -24.14 -11.91
CA ASP A 287 -19.41 -23.89 -13.36
C ASP A 287 -18.31 -22.87 -13.75
N GLU A 288 -17.92 -21.99 -12.83
CA GLU A 288 -16.88 -20.96 -13.02
C GLU A 288 -15.44 -21.48 -12.92
N VAL A 289 -15.23 -22.55 -12.15
CA VAL A 289 -13.89 -23.09 -11.86
C VAL A 289 -13.72 -24.46 -12.50
N ASP A 290 -14.73 -25.34 -12.39
CA ASP A 290 -14.75 -26.77 -12.75
C ASP A 290 -13.34 -27.34 -12.90
N PHE A 291 -12.65 -27.36 -11.76
CA PHE A 291 -11.20 -27.52 -11.71
C PHE A 291 -10.80 -28.87 -12.31
N ASP A 292 -11.56 -29.92 -11.99
CA ASP A 292 -11.28 -31.29 -12.39
C ASP A 292 -11.46 -31.51 -13.90
N SER A 293 -12.35 -30.74 -14.57
CA SER A 293 -12.53 -30.83 -16.01
C SER A 293 -11.58 -29.94 -16.80
N ARG A 294 -11.16 -28.80 -16.22
CA ARG A 294 -10.29 -27.80 -16.86
C ARG A 294 -8.80 -28.02 -16.63
N LEU A 295 -8.40 -28.83 -15.66
CA LEU A 295 -6.98 -29.17 -15.45
C LEU A 295 -6.43 -29.93 -16.66
N SER A 296 -5.38 -29.41 -17.31
CA SER A 296 -4.93 -29.97 -18.58
C SER A 296 -4.45 -31.43 -18.45
N ASN A 297 -5.04 -32.33 -19.24
CA ASN A 297 -4.68 -33.76 -19.24
C ASN A 297 -3.19 -34.03 -19.56
N SER A 298 -2.50 -33.08 -20.18
CA SER A 298 -1.08 -33.13 -20.55
C SER A 298 -0.10 -33.06 -19.36
N LEU A 299 -0.54 -32.63 -18.18
CA LEU A 299 0.28 -32.57 -16.96
C LEU A 299 0.49 -33.95 -16.32
N PHE A 300 -0.27 -34.96 -16.73
CA PHE A 300 -0.32 -36.28 -16.13
C PHE A 300 0.66 -37.30 -16.72
N GLU A 301 1.60 -36.86 -17.56
CA GLU A 301 2.66 -37.71 -18.11
C GLU A 301 3.85 -37.91 -17.16
N ASP A 302 4.03 -37.07 -16.13
CA ASP A 302 5.06 -37.25 -15.10
C ASP A 302 4.49 -37.91 -13.82
N PRO A 303 4.84 -39.17 -13.51
CA PRO A 303 4.29 -39.91 -12.39
C PRO A 303 4.59 -39.32 -11.00
N SER A 304 5.65 -38.52 -10.84
CA SER A 304 6.00 -37.93 -9.54
C SER A 304 5.14 -36.73 -9.16
N ILE A 305 4.60 -36.00 -10.14
CA ILE A 305 3.68 -34.88 -9.90
C ILE A 305 2.29 -35.42 -9.52
N LYS A 306 1.89 -36.57 -10.09
CA LYS A 306 0.60 -37.23 -9.83
C LYS A 306 0.35 -37.58 -8.36
N GLU A 307 1.35 -38.06 -7.63
CA GLU A 307 1.14 -38.50 -6.23
C GLU A 307 1.11 -37.33 -5.24
N ASP A 308 1.87 -36.25 -5.47
CA ASP A 308 1.88 -35.10 -4.55
C ASP A 308 0.74 -34.09 -4.80
N SER A 309 0.30 -33.89 -6.05
CA SER A 309 -0.85 -33.02 -6.37
C SER A 309 -2.21 -33.66 -6.02
N GLN A 310 -2.44 -34.92 -6.39
CA GLN A 310 -3.73 -35.60 -6.13
C GLN A 310 -4.00 -35.92 -4.66
N VAL A 311 -2.96 -36.00 -3.81
CA VAL A 311 -3.12 -36.22 -2.36
C VAL A 311 -3.37 -34.91 -1.62
N PHE A 312 -2.80 -33.80 -2.07
CA PHE A 312 -3.02 -32.47 -1.48
C PHE A 312 -4.37 -31.86 -1.87
N GLU A 313 -4.82 -32.10 -3.10
CA GLU A 313 -5.96 -31.39 -3.66
C GLU A 313 -7.30 -31.99 -3.26
N LYS A 314 -7.38 -33.27 -2.89
CA LYS A 314 -8.64 -33.94 -2.51
C LYS A 314 -9.32 -33.41 -1.24
N GLY A 315 -8.65 -32.54 -0.49
CA GLY A 315 -9.21 -31.87 0.70
C GLY A 315 -9.47 -30.38 0.53
N ILE A 316 -9.33 -29.83 -0.69
CA ILE A 316 -9.51 -28.40 -0.97
C ILE A 316 -10.82 -28.20 -1.71
N ASP A 317 -11.76 -27.52 -1.05
CA ASP A 317 -13.12 -27.31 -1.56
C ASP A 317 -13.31 -25.96 -2.26
N ILE A 318 -12.43 -24.96 -2.01
CA ILE A 318 -12.59 -23.57 -2.46
C ILE A 318 -11.31 -23.03 -3.13
N PHE A 319 -11.50 -22.26 -4.20
CA PHE A 319 -10.48 -21.52 -4.92
C PHE A 319 -10.81 -20.03 -4.94
N ALA A 320 -9.81 -19.20 -4.69
CA ALA A 320 -9.88 -17.76 -4.94
C ALA A 320 -9.43 -17.49 -6.39
N SER A 321 -10.29 -16.88 -7.20
CA SER A 321 -9.94 -16.37 -8.53
C SER A 321 -9.62 -14.88 -8.45
N VAL A 322 -8.58 -14.44 -9.17
CA VAL A 322 -8.23 -13.03 -9.29
C VAL A 322 -7.66 -12.75 -10.67
N GLU A 323 -8.17 -11.71 -11.32
CA GLU A 323 -7.57 -11.21 -12.56
C GLU A 323 -6.33 -10.37 -12.26
N VAL A 324 -5.23 -10.67 -12.94
CA VAL A 324 -4.06 -9.81 -12.96
C VAL A 324 -3.71 -9.38 -14.36
N LYS A 325 -3.30 -8.12 -14.49
CA LYS A 325 -2.73 -7.61 -15.74
C LYS A 325 -1.41 -8.33 -16.03
N TYR A 326 -1.22 -8.67 -17.31
CA TYR A 326 -0.02 -9.27 -17.89
C TYR A 326 0.23 -10.73 -17.51
N ASP A 327 1.14 -11.36 -18.27
CA ASP A 327 1.59 -12.71 -18.02
C ASP A 327 2.30 -12.85 -16.66
N LEU A 328 2.40 -14.09 -16.16
CA LEU A 328 2.69 -14.43 -14.75
C LEU A 328 4.16 -14.23 -14.31
N SER A 329 4.60 -12.97 -14.35
CA SER A 329 5.87 -12.49 -13.80
C SER A 329 5.90 -12.62 -12.25
N ARG A 330 7.09 -12.51 -11.65
CA ARG A 330 7.25 -12.45 -10.18
C ARG A 330 6.48 -11.27 -9.58
N ALA A 331 6.34 -10.17 -10.33
CA ALA A 331 5.58 -9.00 -9.92
C ALA A 331 4.06 -9.27 -9.95
N SER A 332 3.55 -9.92 -10.99
CA SER A 332 2.13 -10.29 -11.12
C SER A 332 1.70 -11.27 -10.01
N ARG A 333 2.54 -12.24 -9.67
CA ARG A 333 2.32 -13.13 -8.50
C ARG A 333 2.30 -12.36 -7.18
N ARG A 334 3.21 -11.39 -7.01
CA ARG A 334 3.24 -10.55 -5.81
C ARG A 334 1.97 -9.70 -5.70
N ARG A 335 1.48 -9.14 -6.81
CA ARG A 335 0.23 -8.37 -6.87
C ARG A 335 -0.99 -9.24 -6.57
N ALA A 336 -1.07 -10.45 -7.14
CA ALA A 336 -2.13 -11.42 -6.83
C ALA A 336 -2.13 -11.80 -5.34
N LYS A 337 -0.96 -12.14 -4.79
CA LYS A 337 -0.79 -12.43 -3.36
C LYS A 337 -1.24 -11.28 -2.49
N GLU A 338 -0.86 -10.05 -2.84
CA GLU A 338 -1.25 -8.86 -2.12
C GLU A 338 -2.77 -8.63 -2.17
N ARG A 339 -3.41 -8.71 -3.34
CA ARG A 339 -4.87 -8.60 -3.47
C ARG A 339 -5.60 -9.63 -2.61
N ILE A 340 -5.23 -10.91 -2.76
CA ILE A 340 -5.83 -11.99 -1.97
C ILE A 340 -5.59 -11.75 -0.47
N SER A 341 -4.38 -11.32 -0.08
CA SER A 341 -4.08 -10.95 1.31
C SER A 341 -4.97 -9.82 1.82
N MET A 342 -5.26 -8.80 1.02
CA MET A 342 -6.17 -7.72 1.38
C MET A 342 -7.59 -8.23 1.65
N ALA A 343 -8.09 -9.19 0.87
CA ALA A 343 -9.36 -9.85 1.17
C ALA A 343 -9.32 -10.58 2.52
N PHE A 344 -8.22 -11.25 2.86
CA PHE A 344 -8.02 -11.88 4.18
C PHE A 344 -7.89 -10.88 5.33
N ASP A 345 -7.39 -9.67 5.09
CA ASP A 345 -7.35 -8.59 6.09
C ASP A 345 -8.79 -8.23 6.51
N VAL A 346 -9.69 -8.05 5.53
CA VAL A 346 -11.12 -7.75 5.77
C VAL A 346 -11.86 -8.94 6.36
N LEU A 347 -11.67 -10.14 5.82
CA LEU A 347 -12.34 -11.36 6.32
C LEU A 347 -12.04 -11.58 7.81
N ASN A 348 -10.81 -11.34 8.24
CA ASN A 348 -10.37 -11.56 9.63
C ASN A 348 -10.53 -10.35 10.53
N PHE A 349 -11.04 -9.23 10.00
CA PHE A 349 -11.25 -8.04 10.81
C PHE A 349 -12.31 -8.28 11.89
N GLY A 350 -11.97 -7.96 13.14
CA GLY A 350 -12.86 -8.09 14.29
C GLY A 350 -13.04 -9.51 14.84
N GLU A 351 -12.28 -10.49 14.33
CA GLU A 351 -12.31 -11.87 14.80
C GLU A 351 -11.37 -12.10 15.98
N ASP A 352 -11.88 -12.69 17.06
CA ASP A 352 -11.09 -13.11 18.23
C ASP A 352 -10.71 -14.61 18.18
N ARG A 353 -11.40 -15.39 17.32
CA ARG A 353 -11.24 -16.84 17.10
C ARG A 353 -11.69 -17.18 15.67
N GLY A 354 -11.26 -18.31 15.11
CA GLY A 354 -11.72 -18.75 13.77
C GLY A 354 -11.16 -17.88 12.63
N VAL A 355 -9.93 -17.40 12.80
CA VAL A 355 -9.21 -16.64 11.79
C VAL A 355 -8.88 -17.54 10.60
N ILE A 356 -9.14 -17.06 9.39
CA ILE A 356 -8.83 -17.79 8.16
C ILE A 356 -7.40 -17.42 7.76
N GLU A 357 -6.51 -18.39 7.68
CA GLU A 357 -5.14 -18.14 7.28
C GLU A 357 -5.05 -17.90 5.76
N PRO A 358 -4.33 -16.85 5.31
CA PRO A 358 -4.04 -16.70 3.91
C PRO A 358 -3.12 -17.84 3.48
N PRO A 359 -3.27 -18.35 2.24
CA PRO A 359 -2.50 -19.50 1.73
C PRO A 359 -1.02 -19.17 1.44
N PHE A 360 -0.47 -18.11 2.05
CA PHE A 360 0.86 -17.56 1.76
C PHE A 360 1.77 -17.45 3.00
N TYR A 361 1.28 -17.82 4.19
CA TYR A 361 2.03 -17.64 5.45
C TYR A 361 3.17 -18.66 5.60
N ASP A 362 2.91 -19.91 5.19
CA ASP A 362 3.96 -20.90 4.95
C ASP A 362 4.54 -20.72 3.54
N SER A 363 5.78 -21.18 3.34
CA SER A 363 6.62 -20.89 2.16
C SER A 363 6.11 -21.50 0.85
N HIS A 364 4.86 -21.97 0.81
CA HIS A 364 4.36 -22.93 -0.14
C HIS A 364 2.88 -22.63 -0.48
N GLY A 365 2.61 -22.15 -1.69
CA GLY A 365 1.26 -21.94 -2.22
C GLY A 365 1.21 -22.27 -3.71
N SER A 366 0.26 -23.11 -4.12
CA SER A 366 0.07 -23.50 -5.52
C SER A 366 -0.70 -22.43 -6.27
N PHE A 367 -0.23 -22.03 -7.45
CA PHE A 367 -0.93 -21.07 -8.32
C PHE A 367 -1.31 -21.75 -9.62
N TYR A 368 -2.53 -21.52 -10.09
CA TYR A 368 -3.00 -22.00 -11.38
C TYR A 368 -3.29 -20.82 -12.29
N LYS A 369 -2.83 -20.91 -13.54
CA LYS A 369 -3.16 -19.97 -14.61
C LYS A 369 -4.23 -20.58 -15.49
N GLU A 370 -5.26 -19.80 -15.82
CA GLU A 370 -6.11 -20.10 -16.97
C GLU A 370 -5.40 -19.72 -18.27
N THR A 371 -5.41 -20.66 -19.21
CA THR A 371 -4.93 -20.46 -20.57
C THR A 371 -6.05 -19.96 -21.47
N ASP A 372 -5.71 -19.39 -22.62
CA ASP A 372 -6.68 -18.88 -23.61
C ASP A 372 -7.66 -19.97 -24.12
N SER A 373 -7.33 -21.26 -23.93
CA SER A 373 -8.21 -22.39 -24.25
C SER A 373 -9.11 -22.82 -23.09
N GLY A 374 -9.12 -22.08 -21.98
CA GLY A 374 -9.88 -22.39 -20.76
C GLY A 374 -9.28 -23.49 -19.88
N GLU A 375 -8.08 -23.99 -20.21
CA GLU A 375 -7.38 -25.01 -19.40
C GLU A 375 -6.61 -24.38 -18.24
N LEU A 376 -6.59 -25.03 -17.08
CA LEU A 376 -5.82 -24.64 -15.90
C LEU A 376 -4.44 -25.31 -15.90
N ARG A 377 -3.38 -24.53 -15.70
CA ARG A 377 -1.99 -25.02 -15.60
C ARG A 377 -1.34 -24.62 -14.26
N PRO A 378 -0.69 -25.57 -13.55
CA PRO A 378 0.03 -25.30 -12.31
C PRO A 378 1.32 -24.52 -12.58
N LEU A 379 1.68 -23.65 -11.64
CA LEU A 379 2.88 -22.82 -11.69
C LEU A 379 3.93 -23.21 -10.62
N GLY A 380 3.78 -24.41 -10.03
CA GLY A 380 4.61 -24.99 -8.97
C GLY A 380 3.82 -25.33 -7.70
N SER A 381 4.26 -26.35 -6.95
CA SER A 381 3.63 -26.87 -5.72
C SER A 381 4.66 -27.06 -4.60
N GLU A 382 4.25 -26.94 -3.33
CA GLU A 382 4.70 -27.75 -2.19
C GLU A 382 3.78 -27.47 -0.96
N LYS A 383 3.94 -28.23 0.14
CA LYS A 383 2.88 -28.69 1.08
C LYS A 383 2.49 -27.72 2.22
N THR A 384 1.23 -27.78 2.70
CA THR A 384 0.62 -27.05 3.86
C THR A 384 0.01 -27.96 4.95
N LEU A 385 -0.31 -27.39 6.15
CA LEU A 385 -1.34 -27.74 7.19
C LEU A 385 -1.15 -26.79 8.42
N PRO A 386 -2.11 -26.50 9.37
CA PRO A 386 -3.52 -26.98 9.59
C PRO A 386 -4.61 -25.99 10.18
N TYR A 387 -5.90 -26.36 10.01
CA TYR A 387 -7.21 -26.21 10.73
C TYR A 387 -7.66 -24.94 11.50
N MET A 388 -8.84 -24.34 11.16
CA MET A 388 -10.00 -23.98 12.07
C MET A 388 -11.26 -23.32 11.40
N THR A 389 -12.35 -23.19 12.17
CA THR A 389 -13.81 -23.16 11.80
C THR A 389 -14.52 -21.79 11.62
N GLY A 390 -15.41 -21.72 10.61
CA GLY A 390 -16.80 -21.16 10.60
C GLY A 390 -17.03 -19.64 10.68
N LYS A 391 -17.57 -19.03 9.60
CA LYS A 391 -18.04 -17.62 9.54
C LYS A 391 -19.39 -17.47 8.82
N GLU A 392 -20.21 -16.50 9.21
CA GLU A 392 -21.50 -16.19 8.57
C GLU A 392 -21.35 -15.14 7.44
N ARG A 393 -22.16 -15.25 6.38
CA ARG A 393 -22.01 -14.49 5.13
C ARG A 393 -22.45 -13.01 5.21
N GLU A 394 -23.46 -12.72 6.01
CA GLU A 394 -24.02 -11.36 6.18
C GLU A 394 -22.98 -10.42 6.82
N ASP A 395 -22.31 -10.88 7.89
CA ASP A 395 -21.22 -10.15 8.57
C ASP A 395 -20.06 -9.79 7.64
N VAL A 396 -19.76 -10.62 6.63
CA VAL A 396 -18.66 -10.34 5.69
C VAL A 396 -19.04 -9.26 4.69
N THR A 397 -20.28 -9.22 4.23
CA THR A 397 -20.71 -8.20 3.25
C THR A 397 -20.70 -6.80 3.87
N GLU A 398 -21.13 -6.66 5.13
CA GLU A 398 -21.04 -5.39 5.85
C GLU A 398 -19.58 -4.93 6.03
N LYS A 399 -18.66 -5.85 6.36
CA LYS A 399 -17.22 -5.55 6.43
C LYS A 399 -16.68 -5.11 5.07
N VAL A 400 -17.00 -5.81 3.98
CA VAL A 400 -16.54 -5.44 2.63
C VAL A 400 -16.98 -4.02 2.26
N GLN A 401 -18.22 -3.65 2.59
CA GLN A 401 -18.71 -2.29 2.38
C GLN A 401 -17.96 -1.26 3.23
N LEU A 402 -17.73 -1.54 4.52
CA LEU A 402 -16.97 -0.66 5.41
C LEU A 402 -15.54 -0.40 4.91
N PHE A 403 -14.92 -1.40 4.28
CA PHE A 403 -13.53 -1.32 3.80
C PHE A 403 -13.42 -1.11 2.28
N SER A 404 -14.46 -0.62 1.59
CA SER A 404 -14.41 -0.42 0.13
C SER A 404 -13.22 0.43 -0.31
N SER A 405 -12.95 1.52 0.41
CA SER A 405 -11.89 2.49 0.09
C SER A 405 -10.49 1.95 0.38
N TYR A 406 -10.36 0.90 1.21
CA TYR A 406 -9.08 0.25 1.48
C TYR A 406 -8.55 -0.47 0.22
N PHE A 407 -9.45 -0.90 -0.66
CA PHE A 407 -9.13 -1.55 -1.93
C PHE A 407 -8.71 -0.56 -3.04
N ASP A 408 -9.04 0.73 -2.95
CA ASP A 408 -8.71 1.72 -3.99
C ASP A 408 -7.20 2.02 -4.04
N ARG A 409 -6.54 1.57 -5.10
CA ARG A 409 -5.09 1.75 -5.32
C ARG A 409 -4.72 3.04 -6.06
N GLY A 410 -5.70 3.80 -6.55
CA GLY A 410 -5.49 5.03 -7.32
C GLY A 410 -5.11 6.22 -6.45
N LYS A 411 -5.64 6.29 -5.23
CA LYS A 411 -5.27 7.26 -4.21
C LYS A 411 -4.12 6.72 -3.34
N LYS A 412 -3.16 7.58 -3.00
CA LYS A 412 -2.00 7.27 -2.13
C LYS A 412 -1.85 8.32 -1.04
N THR A 413 -2.94 8.60 -0.33
CA THR A 413 -2.84 9.47 0.85
C THR A 413 -2.04 8.77 1.95
N GLU A 414 -1.48 9.56 2.86
CA GLU A 414 -0.76 9.04 4.01
C GLU A 414 -1.67 8.14 4.87
N LEU A 415 -2.91 8.59 5.10
CA LEU A 415 -3.93 7.83 5.83
C LEU A 415 -4.15 6.45 5.22
N GLN A 416 -4.34 6.36 3.90
CA GLN A 416 -4.59 5.09 3.23
C GLN A 416 -3.40 4.14 3.35
N GLN A 417 -2.18 4.65 3.24
CA GLN A 417 -0.97 3.84 3.39
C GLN A 417 -0.78 3.34 4.83
N ASN A 418 -1.01 4.21 5.82
CA ASN A 418 -0.91 3.91 7.25
C ASN A 418 -2.00 2.94 7.69
N PHE A 419 -3.23 3.14 7.21
CA PHE A 419 -4.35 2.24 7.42
C PHE A 419 -4.10 0.86 6.83
N ARG A 420 -3.58 0.77 5.59
CA ARG A 420 -3.21 -0.52 4.98
C ARG A 420 -2.20 -1.29 5.82
N ASN A 421 -1.15 -0.60 6.27
CA ASN A 421 -0.15 -1.20 7.14
C ASN A 421 -0.75 -1.66 8.48
N SER A 422 -1.60 -0.84 9.06
CA SER A 422 -2.29 -1.11 10.33
C SER A 422 -3.20 -2.33 10.25
N LEU A 423 -4.04 -2.43 9.21
CA LEU A 423 -4.95 -3.56 9.02
C LEU A 423 -4.20 -4.86 8.72
N ARG A 424 -3.10 -4.79 7.97
CA ARG A 424 -2.20 -5.94 7.72
C ARG A 424 -1.59 -6.47 9.03
N TRP A 425 -1.08 -5.58 9.87
CA TRP A 425 -0.54 -5.94 11.18
C TRP A 425 -1.62 -6.47 12.14
N HIS A 426 -2.84 -5.92 12.07
CA HIS A 426 -3.98 -6.45 12.81
C HIS A 426 -4.28 -7.90 12.43
N ARG A 427 -4.31 -8.22 11.13
CA ARG A 427 -4.46 -9.61 10.66
C ARG A 427 -3.34 -10.50 11.22
N TYR A 428 -2.08 -10.09 11.10
CA TYR A 428 -0.97 -10.88 11.62
C TYR A 428 -1.03 -11.09 13.13
N ALA A 429 -1.57 -10.12 13.86
CA ALA A 429 -1.77 -10.25 15.29
C ALA A 429 -2.78 -11.35 15.60
N VAL A 430 -3.99 -11.29 15.04
CA VAL A 430 -5.04 -12.30 15.31
C VAL A 430 -4.66 -13.72 14.85
N GLN A 431 -3.70 -13.84 13.92
CA GLN A 431 -3.13 -15.12 13.46
C GLN A 431 -2.04 -15.67 14.39
N SER A 432 -1.58 -14.90 15.38
CA SER A 432 -0.48 -15.34 16.23
C SER A 432 -0.95 -16.37 17.24
N SER A 433 -0.18 -17.44 17.39
CA SER A 433 -0.49 -18.51 18.35
C SER A 433 -0.05 -18.16 19.78
N GLU A 434 0.94 -17.27 19.93
CA GLU A 434 1.45 -16.79 21.22
C GLU A 434 0.84 -15.43 21.57
N SER A 435 0.37 -15.28 22.81
CA SER A 435 -0.32 -14.05 23.27
C SER A 435 0.60 -12.83 23.31
N GLU A 436 1.90 -13.02 23.58
CA GLU A 436 2.92 -11.98 23.54
C GLU A 436 3.15 -11.47 22.12
N GLU A 437 3.25 -12.38 21.15
CA GLU A 437 3.42 -12.03 19.74
C GLU A 437 2.18 -11.32 19.20
N GLU A 438 0.98 -11.82 19.53
CA GLU A 438 -0.28 -11.16 19.22
C GLU A 438 -0.32 -9.75 19.81
N PHE A 439 0.02 -9.60 21.09
CA PHE A 439 0.05 -8.31 21.76
C PHE A 439 0.97 -7.34 21.03
N LEU A 440 2.21 -7.74 20.71
CA LEU A 440 3.17 -6.90 20.00
C LEU A 440 2.66 -6.47 18.63
N LYS A 441 2.13 -7.40 17.83
CA LYS A 441 1.60 -7.11 16.50
C LYS A 441 0.38 -6.21 16.55
N MET A 442 -0.48 -6.34 17.58
CA MET A 442 -1.59 -5.41 17.81
C MET A 442 -1.10 -3.99 18.15
N VAL A 443 -0.04 -3.85 18.95
CA VAL A 443 0.55 -2.53 19.21
C VAL A 443 1.13 -1.94 17.92
N ILE A 444 1.85 -2.74 17.13
CA ILE A 444 2.42 -2.29 15.84
C ILE A 444 1.30 -1.86 14.87
N SER A 445 0.16 -2.56 14.88
CA SER A 445 -1.03 -2.17 14.11
C SER A 445 -1.47 -0.75 14.48
N LEU A 446 -1.66 -0.45 15.77
CA LEU A 446 -2.03 0.91 16.19
C LEU A 446 -0.93 1.94 15.90
N GLU A 447 0.34 1.61 16.15
CA GLU A 447 1.47 2.50 15.83
C GLU A 447 1.52 2.86 14.35
N SER A 448 1.25 1.89 13.47
CA SER A 448 1.27 2.10 12.01
C SER A 448 0.20 3.06 11.51
N LEU A 449 -0.91 3.22 12.25
CA LEU A 449 -1.99 4.14 11.89
C LEU A 449 -1.82 5.51 12.55
N LEU A 450 -1.44 5.51 13.82
CA LEU A 450 -1.52 6.69 14.69
C LEU A 450 -0.22 7.48 14.78
N VAL A 451 0.88 6.97 14.24
CA VAL A 451 2.20 7.62 14.24
C VAL A 451 2.69 7.72 12.80
N SER A 452 2.63 8.92 12.25
CA SER A 452 2.69 9.20 10.82
C SER A 452 4.12 9.52 10.34
N GLY A 453 5.06 9.84 11.25
CA GLY A 453 6.44 10.24 10.89
C GLY A 453 7.59 9.50 11.57
N ARG A 454 8.74 9.38 10.88
CA ARG A 454 10.03 9.03 11.50
C ARG A 454 10.50 10.21 12.36
N GLY A 455 10.17 10.18 13.65
CA GLY A 455 10.55 11.23 14.60
C GLY A 455 9.38 11.78 15.42
N GLU A 456 8.14 11.42 15.08
CA GLU A 456 7.01 11.72 15.96
C GLU A 456 7.18 11.02 17.31
N GLU A 457 6.92 11.75 18.39
CA GLU A 457 6.94 11.17 19.71
C GLU A 457 5.81 10.12 19.85
N LYS A 458 6.14 8.96 20.40
CA LYS A 458 5.14 7.92 20.74
C LYS A 458 4.04 8.40 21.71
N SER A 459 4.24 9.56 22.34
CA SER A 459 3.24 10.25 23.15
C SER A 459 2.00 10.64 22.32
N ALA A 460 2.17 10.93 21.02
CA ALA A 460 1.09 11.30 20.10
C ALA A 460 0.07 10.16 19.91
N LEU A 461 0.50 8.89 19.98
CA LEU A 461 -0.38 7.73 19.86
C LEU A 461 -1.49 7.76 20.91
N ASN A 462 -1.14 7.99 22.17
CA ASN A 462 -2.10 7.97 23.27
C ASN A 462 -3.16 9.07 23.07
N THR A 463 -2.73 10.27 22.71
CA THR A 463 -3.60 11.42 22.48
C THR A 463 -4.54 11.16 21.30
N ARG A 464 -4.01 10.73 20.15
CA ARG A 464 -4.79 10.44 18.94
C ARG A 464 -5.77 9.27 19.19
N ALA A 465 -5.34 8.20 19.84
CA ALA A 465 -6.20 7.06 20.19
C ALA A 465 -7.36 7.46 21.10
N VAL A 466 -7.14 8.27 22.13
CA VAL A 466 -8.21 8.74 23.03
C VAL A 466 -9.20 9.64 22.28
N ARG A 467 -8.71 10.53 21.42
CA ARG A 467 -9.57 11.39 20.59
C ARG A 467 -10.45 10.56 19.65
N LEU A 468 -9.89 9.54 19.00
CA LEU A 468 -10.60 8.62 18.10
C LEU A 468 -11.57 7.68 18.82
N LEU A 469 -11.23 7.16 20.00
CA LEU A 469 -12.11 6.25 20.75
C LEU A 469 -13.37 6.93 21.32
N GLN A 470 -13.41 8.26 21.22
CA GLN A 470 -14.51 9.12 21.66
C GLN A 470 -15.02 8.75 23.08
N VAL A 471 -14.10 8.73 24.03
CA VAL A 471 -14.42 8.43 25.44
C VAL A 471 -14.90 9.70 26.17
N LEU A 472 -15.87 9.56 27.08
CA LEU A 472 -16.35 10.66 27.93
C LEU A 472 -15.18 11.25 28.75
N GLU A 473 -15.29 12.53 29.10
CA GLU A 473 -14.23 13.28 29.78
C GLU A 473 -13.77 12.60 31.08
N GLU A 474 -14.72 12.07 31.85
CA GLU A 474 -14.44 11.37 33.12
C GLU A 474 -13.61 10.08 32.94
N TYR A 475 -13.70 9.42 31.78
CA TYR A 475 -12.96 8.18 31.48
C TYR A 475 -11.67 8.40 30.69
N LYS A 476 -11.37 9.63 30.24
CA LYS A 476 -10.12 9.96 29.55
C LYS A 476 -8.88 9.54 30.36
N PRO A 477 -8.73 9.90 31.66
CA PRO A 477 -7.54 9.53 32.42
C PRO A 477 -7.34 8.02 32.57
N GLN A 478 -8.44 7.26 32.65
CA GLN A 478 -8.39 5.79 32.73
C GLN A 478 -7.97 5.16 31.39
N THR A 479 -8.42 5.73 30.28
CA THR A 479 -8.09 5.27 28.93
C THR A 479 -6.63 5.60 28.59
N GLU A 480 -6.18 6.82 28.88
CA GLU A 480 -4.77 7.21 28.75
C GLU A 480 -3.84 6.34 29.56
N ARG A 481 -4.20 6.02 30.81
CA ARG A 481 -3.43 5.10 31.65
C ARG A 481 -3.33 3.73 31.00
N ALA A 482 -4.42 3.21 30.45
CA ALA A 482 -4.42 1.90 29.80
C ALA A 482 -3.51 1.83 28.56
N LEU A 483 -3.50 2.88 27.75
CA LEU A 483 -2.62 2.98 26.59
C LEU A 483 -1.14 3.17 27.01
N ARG A 484 -0.89 3.82 28.14
CA ARG A 484 0.46 3.88 28.74
C ARG A 484 0.92 2.52 29.26
N ASP A 485 0.07 1.82 30.01
CA ASP A 485 0.34 0.47 30.54
C ASP A 485 0.63 -0.54 29.41
N MET A 486 0.01 -0.35 28.24
CA MET A 486 0.31 -1.12 27.03
C MET A 486 1.78 -0.98 26.59
N TYR A 487 2.33 0.23 26.65
CA TYR A 487 3.74 0.47 26.30
C TYR A 487 4.73 -0.11 27.32
N GLU A 488 4.37 -0.08 28.60
CA GLU A 488 5.14 -0.76 29.65
C GLU A 488 5.21 -2.27 29.36
N THR A 489 4.06 -2.86 29.02
CA THR A 489 3.96 -4.29 28.67
C THR A 489 4.76 -4.63 27.42
N ARG A 490 4.65 -3.81 26.35
CA ARG A 490 5.48 -3.95 25.14
C ARG A 490 6.98 -3.91 25.48
N SER A 491 7.39 -3.00 26.37
CA SER A 491 8.78 -2.88 26.80
C SER A 491 9.25 -4.13 27.54
N MET A 492 8.43 -4.69 28.42
CA MET A 492 8.72 -5.95 29.13
C MET A 492 8.92 -7.12 28.17
N ILE A 493 8.07 -7.25 27.14
CA ILE A 493 8.21 -8.32 26.14
C ILE A 493 9.48 -8.12 25.30
N VAL A 494 9.65 -6.93 24.70
CA VAL A 494 10.70 -6.68 23.70
C VAL A 494 12.10 -6.52 24.33
N HIS A 495 12.21 -5.83 25.45
CA HIS A 495 13.51 -5.49 26.05
C HIS A 495 13.90 -6.40 27.21
N ASN A 496 12.92 -6.98 27.92
CA ASN A 496 13.20 -7.86 29.06
C ASN A 496 12.94 -9.34 28.76
N ALA A 497 12.41 -9.69 27.58
CA ALA A 497 12.07 -11.05 27.17
C ALA A 497 11.21 -11.79 28.23
N GLU A 498 10.22 -11.09 28.79
CA GLU A 498 9.28 -11.65 29.77
C GLU A 498 8.09 -12.34 29.08
N TYR A 499 7.86 -13.62 29.39
CA TYR A 499 6.83 -14.48 28.78
C TYR A 499 5.71 -14.91 29.75
N ASN A 500 5.57 -14.22 30.89
CA ASN A 500 4.55 -14.51 31.91
C ASN A 500 4.07 -13.20 32.55
N ILE A 501 3.67 -12.25 31.70
CA ILE A 501 3.36 -10.90 32.15
C ILE A 501 2.00 -10.89 32.86
N PRO A 502 1.93 -10.42 34.13
CA PRO A 502 0.67 -10.33 34.83
C PRO A 502 -0.34 -9.46 34.08
N LYS A 503 -1.56 -9.98 33.87
CA LYS A 503 -2.67 -9.30 33.18
C LYS A 503 -2.50 -9.13 31.66
N LEU A 504 -1.55 -9.82 31.03
CA LEU A 504 -1.37 -9.78 29.56
C LEU A 504 -2.67 -10.07 28.82
N GLU A 505 -3.40 -11.12 29.17
CA GLU A 505 -4.68 -11.47 28.55
C GLU A 505 -5.74 -10.35 28.66
N TYR A 506 -5.81 -9.68 29.82
CA TYR A 506 -6.72 -8.57 30.03
C TYR A 506 -6.32 -7.35 29.19
N GLN A 507 -5.04 -7.02 29.14
CA GLN A 507 -4.52 -5.93 28.33
C GLN A 507 -4.68 -6.21 26.84
N LEU A 508 -4.42 -7.43 26.41
CA LEU A 508 -4.64 -7.89 25.04
C LEU A 508 -6.11 -7.75 24.63
N THR A 509 -7.05 -8.17 25.48
CA THR A 509 -8.49 -8.00 25.23
C THR A 509 -8.87 -6.53 25.06
N ARG A 510 -8.32 -5.63 25.89
CA ARG A 510 -8.55 -4.18 25.73
C ARG A 510 -7.95 -3.65 24.43
N LEU A 511 -6.74 -4.12 24.09
CA LEU A 511 -6.03 -3.71 22.90
C LEU A 511 -6.76 -4.14 21.61
N ARG A 512 -7.29 -5.37 21.56
CA ARG A 512 -8.17 -5.84 20.48
C ARG A 512 -9.37 -4.91 20.28
N ASN A 513 -10.04 -4.57 21.37
CA ASN A 513 -11.19 -3.66 21.34
C ASN A 513 -10.82 -2.25 20.86
N PHE A 514 -9.68 -1.71 21.32
CA PHE A 514 -9.21 -0.41 20.87
C PHE A 514 -8.86 -0.42 19.39
N SER A 515 -8.08 -1.40 18.94
CA SER A 515 -7.68 -1.52 17.54
C SER A 515 -8.86 -1.68 16.61
N ARG A 516 -9.80 -2.58 16.94
CA ARG A 516 -11.05 -2.75 16.18
C ARG A 516 -11.84 -1.44 16.07
N ARG A 517 -12.09 -0.75 17.19
CA ARG A 517 -12.88 0.50 17.17
C ARG A 517 -12.20 1.60 16.35
N ILE A 518 -10.90 1.77 16.54
CA ILE A 518 -10.11 2.78 15.83
C ILE A 518 -10.10 2.50 14.33
N LEU A 519 -9.78 1.26 13.92
CA LEU A 519 -9.77 0.86 12.51
C LEU A 519 -11.15 0.99 11.86
N SER A 520 -12.22 0.56 12.54
CA SER A 520 -13.58 0.72 12.01
C SER A 520 -13.97 2.19 11.83
N LEU A 521 -13.62 3.06 12.79
CA LEU A 521 -13.92 4.48 12.69
C LEU A 521 -13.16 5.12 11.54
N THR A 522 -11.85 4.89 11.46
CA THR A 522 -11.00 5.45 10.41
C THR A 522 -11.43 4.98 9.02
N ALA A 523 -11.90 3.74 8.87
CA ALA A 523 -12.38 3.21 7.60
C ALA A 523 -13.45 4.11 6.95
N ASN A 524 -14.35 4.68 7.74
CA ASN A 524 -15.45 5.53 7.25
C ASN A 524 -15.00 6.87 6.66
N TYR A 525 -13.75 7.29 6.90
CA TYR A 525 -13.25 8.60 6.50
C TYR A 525 -12.09 8.51 5.48
N MET A 526 -11.71 7.31 5.04
CA MET A 526 -10.55 7.09 4.17
C MET A 526 -10.65 7.75 2.79
N ASP A 527 -11.86 7.99 2.29
CA ASP A 527 -12.06 8.62 0.97
C ASP A 527 -11.89 10.13 1.00
N ASP A 528 -12.07 10.70 2.19
CA ASP A 528 -12.35 12.10 2.44
C ASP A 528 -11.24 12.79 3.25
N CYS A 529 -10.24 12.05 3.71
CA CYS A 529 -9.15 12.53 4.56
C CYS A 529 -7.78 12.09 4.03
N GLU A 530 -6.79 12.98 4.15
CA GLU A 530 -5.42 12.73 3.74
C GLU A 530 -4.57 12.08 4.84
N ASP A 531 -4.85 12.40 6.11
CA ASP A 531 -4.13 11.89 7.29
C ASP A 531 -5.07 11.58 8.48
N ILE A 532 -4.50 11.09 9.58
CA ILE A 532 -5.27 10.70 10.78
C ILE A 532 -5.77 11.90 11.60
N ASP A 533 -5.10 13.05 11.53
CA ASP A 533 -5.49 14.25 12.27
C ASP A 533 -6.70 14.92 11.61
N GLU A 534 -6.83 14.85 10.28
CA GLU A 534 -8.05 15.21 9.56
C GLU A 534 -9.24 14.33 9.93
N VAL A 535 -9.03 13.00 10.05
CA VAL A 535 -10.07 12.07 10.50
C VAL A 535 -10.57 12.46 11.90
N ILE A 536 -9.63 12.73 12.81
CA ILE A 536 -9.98 13.18 14.17
C ILE A 536 -10.78 14.47 14.11
N SER A 537 -10.36 15.44 13.31
CA SER A 537 -11.01 16.75 13.20
C SER A 537 -12.44 16.62 12.65
N LYS A 538 -12.66 15.81 11.62
CA LYS A 538 -14.01 15.55 11.08
C LYS A 538 -14.93 14.85 12.08
N ILE A 539 -14.39 13.88 12.82
CA ILE A 539 -15.15 13.21 13.88
C ILE A 539 -15.54 14.22 14.96
N GLU A 540 -14.61 15.07 15.40
CA GLU A 540 -14.88 16.08 16.42
C GLU A 540 -15.92 17.11 15.95
N GLU A 541 -15.82 17.60 14.71
CA GLU A 541 -16.82 18.49 14.11
C GLU A 541 -18.21 17.84 14.06
N SER A 542 -18.31 16.59 13.60
CA SER A 542 -19.58 15.86 13.57
C SER A 542 -20.17 15.63 14.97
N GLU A 543 -19.34 15.43 16.00
CA GLU A 543 -19.80 15.26 17.36
C GLU A 543 -20.25 16.60 17.97
N ASP A 544 -19.57 17.71 17.66
CA ASP A 544 -19.99 19.04 18.10
C ASP A 544 -21.36 19.40 17.51
N GLU A 545 -21.59 19.12 16.23
CA GLU A 545 -22.92 19.27 15.62
C GLU A 545 -23.98 18.40 16.30
N ALA A 546 -23.64 17.14 16.61
CA ALA A 546 -24.54 16.23 17.31
C ALA A 546 -24.82 16.67 18.75
N ARG A 547 -23.83 17.24 19.43
CA ARG A 547 -23.92 17.80 20.79
C ARG A 547 -24.88 18.98 20.80
N GLU A 548 -24.68 19.97 19.93
CA GLU A 548 -25.58 21.13 19.80
C GLU A 548 -27.01 20.69 19.45
N ALA A 549 -27.18 19.74 18.53
CA ALA A 549 -28.50 19.20 18.18
C ALA A 549 -29.19 18.46 19.34
N ARG A 550 -28.44 17.83 20.25
CA ARG A 550 -29.00 17.20 21.46
C ARG A 550 -29.41 18.24 22.50
N ILE A 551 -28.63 19.31 22.67
CA ILE A 551 -28.99 20.44 23.53
C ILE A 551 -30.30 21.07 23.04
N ASP A 552 -30.37 21.39 21.75
CA ASP A 552 -31.56 22.03 21.13
C ASP A 552 -32.83 21.18 21.25
N ARG A 553 -32.70 19.85 21.25
CA ARG A 553 -33.83 18.92 21.39
C ARG A 553 -34.19 18.59 22.83
N SER A 554 -33.31 18.88 23.78
CA SER A 554 -33.55 18.57 25.18
C SER A 554 -34.65 19.48 25.75
N PRO A 555 -35.59 18.92 26.53
CA PRO A 555 -36.58 19.74 27.24
C PRO A 555 -35.99 20.46 28.46
N PHE A 556 -34.73 20.19 28.82
CA PHE A 556 -34.02 20.75 29.97
C PHE A 556 -32.75 21.47 29.51
N GLU A 557 -32.40 22.57 30.18
CA GLU A 557 -31.13 23.27 29.99
C GLU A 557 -29.95 22.46 30.56
N VAL A 558 -28.73 22.66 30.03
CA VAL A 558 -27.53 22.03 30.58
C VAL A 558 -27.29 22.51 32.01
N GLY A 559 -27.15 21.57 32.94
CA GLY A 559 -27.04 21.84 34.38
C GLY A 559 -28.39 21.95 35.09
N GLU A 560 -29.51 21.87 34.38
CA GLU A 560 -30.84 21.88 34.96
C GLU A 560 -31.18 20.51 35.54
N SER A 561 -31.49 20.47 36.84
CA SER A 561 -32.02 19.28 37.49
C SER A 561 -33.50 19.12 37.19
N PHE A 562 -33.92 17.88 36.93
CA PHE A 562 -35.31 17.53 36.66
C PHE A 562 -35.79 16.38 37.53
N GLU A 563 -37.10 16.34 37.74
CA GLU A 563 -37.80 15.23 38.39
C GLU A 563 -38.93 14.77 37.45
N VAL A 564 -38.93 13.50 37.08
CA VAL A 564 -39.94 12.92 36.18
C VAL A 564 -40.39 11.56 36.66
N SER A 565 -41.69 11.31 36.58
CA SER A 565 -42.27 9.99 36.84
C SER A 565 -42.36 9.21 35.52
N GLY A 566 -41.79 8.01 35.49
CA GLY A 566 -41.75 7.11 34.34
C GLY A 566 -42.40 5.76 34.64
N THR A 567 -42.80 5.04 33.60
CA THR A 567 -43.20 3.64 33.71
C THR A 567 -42.01 2.74 33.39
N LEU A 568 -41.63 1.87 34.31
CA LEU A 568 -40.64 0.82 34.04
C LEU A 568 -41.28 -0.26 33.17
N ILE A 569 -40.60 -0.62 32.09
CA ILE A 569 -41.06 -1.61 31.11
C ILE A 569 -40.02 -2.73 31.01
N GLN A 570 -40.47 -3.99 30.99
CA GLN A 570 -39.60 -5.13 30.77
C GLN A 570 -39.07 -5.13 29.32
N HIS A 571 -37.74 -5.21 29.17
CA HIS A 571 -37.05 -5.12 27.87
C HIS A 571 -37.58 -6.12 26.84
N TYR A 572 -37.91 -7.34 27.27
CA TYR A 572 -38.60 -8.32 26.45
C TYR A 572 -40.11 -8.32 26.74
N GLY A 573 -40.91 -7.89 25.77
CA GLY A 573 -42.36 -7.99 25.80
C GLY A 573 -43.12 -6.73 26.17
N GLY A 574 -42.43 -5.63 26.53
CA GLY A 574 -43.07 -4.32 26.68
C GLY A 574 -44.06 -4.22 27.86
N VAL A 575 -44.01 -5.17 28.80
CA VAL A 575 -44.95 -5.21 29.93
C VAL A 575 -44.53 -4.19 30.98
N PRO A 576 -45.44 -3.30 31.44
CA PRO A 576 -45.14 -2.35 32.50
C PRO A 576 -45.03 -3.08 33.85
N ILE A 577 -43.89 -2.92 34.51
CA ILE A 577 -43.55 -3.60 35.78
C ILE A 577 -43.62 -2.68 37.00
N GLY A 578 -43.74 -1.37 36.79
CA GLY A 578 -43.88 -0.40 37.87
C GLY A 578 -43.85 1.03 37.38
N GLU A 579 -44.09 1.95 38.31
CA GLU A 579 -43.88 3.38 38.13
C GLU A 579 -42.68 3.79 38.97
N VAL A 580 -41.82 4.66 38.44
CA VAL A 580 -40.61 5.15 39.11
C VAL A 580 -40.53 6.65 39.01
N ASP A 581 -40.09 7.29 40.08
CA ASP A 581 -39.68 8.68 40.06
C ASP A 581 -38.17 8.73 39.84
N ILE A 582 -37.78 9.52 38.85
CA ILE A 582 -36.41 9.70 38.39
C ILE A 582 -36.02 11.15 38.68
N GLU A 583 -34.96 11.32 39.43
CA GLU A 583 -34.25 12.60 39.55
C GLU A 583 -33.02 12.54 38.65
N GLY A 584 -32.78 13.58 37.88
CA GLY A 584 -31.59 13.66 37.05
C GLY A 584 -31.20 15.07 36.69
N GLU A 585 -30.14 15.17 35.90
CA GLU A 585 -29.61 16.42 35.37
C GLU A 585 -29.15 16.18 33.93
N LEU A 586 -29.37 17.15 33.05
CA LEU A 586 -28.71 17.15 31.75
C LEU A 586 -27.29 17.66 31.94
N LYS A 587 -26.29 16.80 31.71
CA LYS A 587 -24.87 17.16 31.80
C LYS A 587 -24.26 17.33 30.41
N ASP A 588 -23.32 18.26 30.32
CA ASP A 588 -22.41 18.44 29.19
C ASP A 588 -20.98 18.30 29.72
N ASP A 589 -20.23 17.32 29.23
CA ASP A 589 -18.83 17.12 29.62
C ASP A 589 -17.85 17.89 28.71
N GLY A 590 -18.37 18.75 27.84
CA GLY A 590 -17.63 19.51 26.84
C GLY A 590 -17.54 18.81 25.48
N ARG A 591 -17.86 17.51 25.40
CA ARG A 591 -17.90 16.73 24.16
C ARG A 591 -19.22 16.02 23.95
N TYR A 592 -19.88 15.61 25.02
CA TYR A 592 -21.14 14.88 25.03
C TYR A 592 -22.15 15.50 25.96
N VAL A 593 -23.40 15.45 25.50
CA VAL A 593 -24.58 15.84 26.27
C VAL A 593 -25.39 14.58 26.60
N PHE A 594 -25.63 14.34 27.88
CA PHE A 594 -26.29 13.13 28.39
C PHE A 594 -27.11 13.37 29.66
N TYR A 595 -28.09 12.51 29.90
CA TYR A 595 -28.90 12.53 31.13
C TYR A 595 -28.23 11.67 32.20
N ASP A 596 -27.75 12.31 33.27
CA ASP A 596 -27.29 11.62 34.47
C ASP A 596 -28.45 11.55 35.46
N SER A 597 -29.01 10.36 35.63
CA SER A 597 -30.25 10.19 36.38
C SER A 597 -30.23 8.96 37.29
N LYS A 598 -31.03 9.02 38.35
CA LYS A 598 -31.18 7.96 39.34
C LYS A 598 -32.66 7.78 39.67
N ILE A 599 -33.04 6.54 39.95
CA ILE A 599 -34.37 6.23 40.48
C ILE A 599 -34.38 6.56 41.97
N VAL A 600 -35.30 7.42 42.40
CA VAL A 600 -35.41 7.86 43.81
C VAL A 600 -36.60 7.27 44.55
N ALA A 601 -37.66 6.93 43.82
CA ALA A 601 -38.81 6.22 44.35
C ALA A 601 -39.44 5.33 43.28
N GLY A 602 -40.23 4.33 43.67
CA GLY A 602 -40.97 3.53 42.71
C GLY A 602 -41.99 2.59 43.35
N GLU A 603 -43.10 2.40 42.64
CA GLU A 603 -44.16 1.44 42.95
C GLU A 603 -44.16 0.31 41.91
N PHE A 604 -43.76 -0.88 42.34
CA PHE A 604 -43.65 -2.05 41.47
C PHE A 604 -44.94 -2.88 41.51
N LYS A 605 -45.49 -3.16 40.33
CA LYS A 605 -46.70 -3.98 40.20
C LYS A 605 -46.29 -5.45 40.18
N THR A 606 -46.28 -6.08 41.37
CA THR A 606 -46.21 -7.53 41.73
C THR A 606 -44.96 -8.05 42.45
N ASP A 607 -45.21 -9.05 43.32
CA ASP A 607 -44.32 -9.77 44.24
C ASP A 607 -43.12 -10.49 43.56
N ALA A 608 -42.22 -9.74 42.94
CA ALA A 608 -40.97 -10.30 42.43
C ALA A 608 -39.93 -10.37 43.57
N GLN A 609 -39.79 -11.57 44.17
CA GLN A 609 -38.75 -11.96 45.13
C GLN A 609 -37.28 -11.81 44.63
N TYR A 610 -37.00 -10.98 43.63
CA TYR A 610 -35.68 -10.84 43.02
C TYR A 610 -35.09 -9.42 43.00
N LEU A 611 -35.79 -8.41 43.56
CA LEU A 611 -35.28 -7.02 43.57
C LEU A 611 -34.42 -6.64 44.79
N THR A 612 -34.13 -7.57 45.70
CA THR A 612 -33.32 -7.28 46.92
C THR A 612 -31.80 -7.48 46.73
N LYS A 613 -31.28 -7.42 45.50
CA LYS A 613 -29.83 -7.62 45.24
C LYS A 613 -29.14 -6.63 44.31
N PHE A 614 -29.80 -5.53 43.94
CA PHE A 614 -29.15 -4.39 43.29
C PHE A 614 -29.21 -3.21 44.24
N GLY A 615 -28.25 -3.17 45.17
CA GLY A 615 -28.00 -1.98 45.98
C GLY A 615 -27.40 -0.91 45.07
N THR A 616 -27.96 0.30 45.13
CA THR A 616 -27.27 1.58 44.90
C THR A 616 -26.08 1.51 43.92
N GLU A 617 -26.36 1.25 42.65
CA GLU A 617 -25.41 1.51 41.57
C GLU A 617 -26.02 2.59 40.68
N THR A 618 -25.27 3.68 40.52
CA THR A 618 -25.49 4.77 39.58
C THR A 618 -25.80 4.19 38.20
N ALA A 619 -27.03 4.38 37.72
CA ALA A 619 -27.42 3.95 36.39
C ALA A 619 -27.19 5.12 35.42
N THR A 620 -25.98 5.21 34.86
CA THR A 620 -25.71 6.10 33.73
C THR A 620 -26.46 5.54 32.51
N SER A 621 -27.63 6.09 32.18
CA SER A 621 -28.32 5.73 30.94
C SER A 621 -27.78 6.58 29.79
N THR A 622 -26.83 6.03 29.02
CA THR A 622 -26.56 6.55 27.68
C THR A 622 -27.75 6.21 26.78
N VAL A 623 -28.58 7.21 26.46
CA VAL A 623 -29.54 7.11 25.35
C VAL A 623 -28.72 7.13 24.06
N SER A 624 -28.35 5.94 23.57
CA SER A 624 -27.87 5.80 22.20
C SER A 624 -29.08 5.52 21.31
N ASP A 625 -29.60 6.55 20.66
CA ASP A 625 -30.35 6.34 19.41
C ASP A 625 -29.31 5.94 18.35
N ARG A 626 -29.06 4.64 18.22
CA ARG A 626 -28.36 4.08 17.06
C ARG A 626 -29.36 3.96 15.93
N ARG A 627 -29.08 4.66 14.82
CA ARG A 627 -29.55 4.24 13.50
C ARG A 627 -28.78 3.03 13.03
#